data_AF-A0A957J832-F1
#
_entry.id   AF-A0A957J832-F1
#
_cell.length_a   1.000
_cell.length_b   1.000
_cell.length_c   1.000
_cell.angle_alpha   90.00
_cell.angle_beta   90.00
_cell.angle_gamma   90.00
#
_symmetry.space_group_name_H-M   'P 1'
#
loop_
_entity.id
_entity.type
_entity.pdbx_description
1 polymer ?
#
loop_
_entity_poly.entity_id
_entity_poly.type
_entity_poly.pdbx_seq_one_letter_code
_entity_poly.pdbx_strand_id
1 'polypeptide(L)'
;TINNYGANNAAMVVLHPQTGETLALVGSLDFNDETISGQVNMALAPRQPGSTIKPFVYLKAMQEGWTPATLIWDVQTEFDNGAGAPYVPKNYDDRFHGPLLLRPALGNSYNVTAVKALEYAGLCNFIEFARGIGLNSLSPEGCAEFGVPTNYGLALALGGGEITPLEMATAYAVLANEGRAVQPHTITRIEDRNGTVLFEHTPPPTVQQVGQEYAYLISDILSDNNARQPSFGQNNNLVIGGHRVAAKTGTSGTDRFDVRDGWTIGYTPELVTAVWVGNTDNQPVGEGASGYQMASPIWNTFMSRALANRPAKQFYRPPTVVDREICADSGTIPSASCTSRRVEIFTSTQLPLGPENDFIQRVPVDLWTGLRANDACRENVYDASFVNLLTSGRPEVQTRETQSAQRWIENTAGGQQWAAGRNIALPLQLPPTQACDANTPRPRAEINQPDAFAEVEGVFDFVGVATAPNFSGYQLDYGFTHNPEGWGNLLERQGNPVDNGVLFRWDSNELTGRGIGSGAMSVRLLVFGPDNPYTPELDEVSVAAQVPFTLLEPTPTPTETATPTATPTNTPFPTLTLTPTPTIGATATPTATPTTEVTVEITIEP
;
A
#
# COMPACT_ATOMS: atom_id res chain seq x y z
N THR A 1 -29.62 -29.90 18.84
CA THR A 1 -28.51 -29.35 18.03
C THR A 1 -28.43 -30.03 16.69
N ILE A 2 -28.22 -31.36 16.61
CA ILE A 2 -28.03 -32.07 15.34
C ILE A 2 -29.29 -32.01 14.46
N ASN A 3 -30.44 -32.47 14.97
CA ASN A 3 -31.67 -32.51 14.17
C ASN A 3 -32.30 -31.14 13.91
N ASN A 4 -31.83 -30.06 14.56
CA ASN A 4 -32.41 -28.72 14.42
C ASN A 4 -32.32 -28.18 12.98
N TYR A 5 -31.35 -28.68 12.22
CA TYR A 5 -31.13 -28.35 10.82
C TYR A 5 -31.29 -29.56 9.91
N GLY A 6 -31.97 -30.63 10.34
CA GLY A 6 -32.17 -31.81 9.49
C GLY A 6 -30.91 -32.64 9.22
N ALA A 7 -29.82 -32.41 9.96
CA ALA A 7 -28.71 -33.36 10.00
C ALA A 7 -29.15 -34.63 10.75
N ASN A 8 -28.76 -35.80 10.25
CA ASN A 8 -29.14 -37.09 10.82
C ASN A 8 -27.99 -37.80 11.55
N ASN A 9 -26.76 -37.31 11.46
CA ASN A 9 -25.61 -37.98 12.06
C ASN A 9 -24.52 -37.02 12.55
N ALA A 10 -23.62 -37.52 13.38
CA ALA A 10 -22.46 -36.80 13.89
C ALA A 10 -21.32 -37.78 14.22
N ALA A 11 -20.09 -37.27 14.20
CA ALA A 11 -18.89 -38.01 14.56
C ALA A 11 -17.95 -37.15 15.42
N MET A 12 -17.17 -37.81 16.26
CA MET A 12 -16.17 -37.16 17.10
C MET A 12 -14.90 -38.00 17.19
N VAL A 13 -13.76 -37.35 17.00
CA VAL A 13 -12.43 -37.94 17.21
C VAL A 13 -11.70 -37.12 18.27
N VAL A 14 -11.13 -37.81 19.25
CA VAL A 14 -10.34 -37.20 20.33
C VAL A 14 -8.96 -37.86 20.37
N LEU A 15 -7.91 -37.05 20.20
CA LEU A 15 -6.53 -37.53 20.20
C LEU A 15 -5.72 -36.90 21.34
N HIS A 16 -4.77 -37.67 21.86
CA HIS A 16 -3.66 -37.15 22.65
C HIS A 16 -2.55 -36.63 21.70
N PRO A 17 -2.30 -35.31 21.64
CA PRO A 17 -1.51 -34.72 20.55
C PRO A 17 -0.03 -35.09 20.59
N GLN A 18 0.55 -35.45 21.74
CA GLN A 18 1.97 -35.83 21.82
C GLN A 18 2.23 -37.25 21.31
N THR A 19 1.24 -38.13 21.39
CA THR A 19 1.42 -39.58 21.16
C THR A 19 0.64 -40.08 19.95
N GLY A 20 -0.40 -39.37 19.53
CA GLY A 20 -1.37 -39.86 18.54
C GLY A 20 -2.34 -40.89 19.11
N GLU A 21 -2.37 -41.13 20.42
CA GLU A 21 -3.32 -42.07 21.01
C GLU A 21 -4.75 -41.56 20.81
N THR A 22 -5.61 -42.45 20.29
CA THR A 22 -7.04 -42.16 20.09
C THR A 22 -7.78 -42.41 21.41
N LEU A 23 -8.08 -41.33 22.12
CA LEU A 23 -8.73 -41.37 23.43
C LEU A 23 -10.23 -41.63 23.32
N ALA A 24 -10.86 -41.16 22.25
CA ALA A 24 -12.26 -41.45 21.93
C ALA A 24 -12.51 -41.37 20.43
N LEU A 25 -13.36 -42.26 19.93
CA LEU A 25 -13.83 -42.27 18.55
C LEU A 25 -15.31 -42.63 18.54
N VAL A 26 -16.14 -41.68 18.12
CA VAL A 26 -17.58 -41.83 17.96
C VAL A 26 -17.88 -41.71 16.47
N GLY A 27 -18.34 -42.80 15.87
CA GLY A 27 -18.57 -42.88 14.42
C GLY A 27 -19.98 -42.50 13.96
N SER A 28 -20.95 -42.47 14.87
CA SER A 28 -22.34 -42.14 14.57
C SER A 28 -23.11 -41.79 15.84
N LEU A 29 -24.32 -41.24 15.69
CA LEU A 29 -25.22 -40.95 16.80
C LEU A 29 -25.72 -42.23 17.51
N ASP A 30 -26.09 -43.24 16.75
CA ASP A 30 -26.49 -44.55 17.22
C ASP A 30 -26.00 -45.61 16.23
N PHE A 31 -25.16 -46.53 16.70
CA PHE A 31 -24.59 -47.59 15.88
C PHE A 31 -25.65 -48.56 15.32
N ASN A 32 -26.76 -48.74 16.03
CA ASN A 32 -27.80 -49.70 15.68
C ASN A 32 -28.97 -49.08 14.88
N ASP A 33 -28.95 -47.76 14.66
CA ASP A 33 -29.98 -47.08 13.89
C ASP A 33 -29.67 -47.15 12.38
N GLU A 34 -30.34 -48.06 11.68
CA GLU A 34 -30.22 -48.22 10.24
C GLU A 34 -30.71 -47.00 9.45
N THR A 35 -31.64 -46.19 10.00
CA THR A 35 -32.24 -45.06 9.28
C THR A 35 -31.26 -43.92 9.02
N ILE A 36 -30.21 -43.83 9.84
CA ILE A 36 -29.10 -42.89 9.69
C ILE A 36 -27.83 -43.57 9.16
N SER A 37 -27.93 -44.85 8.79
CA SER A 37 -26.80 -45.73 8.46
C SER A 37 -25.76 -45.77 9.59
N GLY A 38 -26.22 -46.02 10.83
CA GLY A 38 -25.43 -45.93 12.06
C GLY A 38 -24.13 -46.76 12.10
N GLN A 39 -24.03 -47.82 11.30
CA GLN A 39 -22.82 -48.64 11.19
C GLN A 39 -21.74 -48.02 10.28
N VAL A 40 -22.07 -46.99 9.50
CA VAL A 40 -21.08 -46.20 8.75
C VAL A 40 -20.33 -45.32 9.74
N ASN A 41 -19.05 -45.62 9.94
CA ASN A 41 -18.20 -44.86 10.83
C ASN A 41 -17.79 -43.53 10.19
N MET A 42 -18.57 -42.49 10.47
CA MET A 42 -18.34 -41.16 9.93
C MET A 42 -17.04 -40.51 10.41
N ALA A 43 -16.41 -41.01 11.48
CA ALA A 43 -15.08 -40.57 11.92
C ALA A 43 -13.96 -40.99 10.94
N LEU A 44 -14.22 -41.98 10.08
CA LEU A 44 -13.29 -42.54 9.09
C LEU A 44 -13.78 -42.35 7.64
N ALA A 45 -14.96 -41.74 7.44
CA ALA A 45 -15.50 -41.48 6.12
C ALA A 45 -15.02 -40.10 5.62
N PRO A 46 -14.51 -39.98 4.37
CA PRO A 46 -14.13 -38.70 3.81
C PRO A 46 -15.34 -37.76 3.68
N ARG A 47 -15.15 -36.50 4.07
CA ARG A 47 -16.14 -35.41 3.95
C ARG A 47 -15.42 -34.11 3.63
N GLN A 48 -16.12 -33.13 3.06
CA GLN A 48 -15.52 -31.83 2.80
C GLN A 48 -15.30 -31.10 4.14
N PRO A 49 -14.05 -30.79 4.55
CA PRO A 49 -13.74 -30.20 5.86
C PRO A 49 -14.17 -28.73 5.98
N GLY A 50 -14.58 -28.12 4.87
CA GLY A 50 -14.87 -26.70 4.78
C GLY A 50 -13.68 -25.85 5.24
N SER A 51 -13.99 -24.75 5.93
CA SER A 51 -12.98 -23.82 6.46
C SER A 51 -12.04 -24.38 7.54
N THR A 52 -12.18 -25.63 8.00
CA THR A 52 -11.21 -26.22 8.95
C THR A 52 -9.85 -26.51 8.31
N ILE A 53 -9.74 -26.49 6.98
CA ILE A 53 -8.46 -26.62 6.27
C ILE A 53 -7.62 -25.33 6.31
N LYS A 54 -8.27 -24.16 6.49
CA LYS A 54 -7.62 -22.83 6.38
C LYS A 54 -6.37 -22.65 7.24
N PRO A 55 -6.32 -23.10 8.51
CA PRO A 55 -5.10 -22.95 9.31
C PRO A 55 -3.86 -23.50 8.62
N PHE A 56 -3.99 -24.61 7.88
CA PHE A 56 -2.89 -25.22 7.15
C PHE A 56 -2.53 -24.46 5.88
N VAL A 57 -3.52 -23.89 5.19
CA VAL A 57 -3.29 -23.01 4.03
C VAL A 57 -2.48 -21.79 4.44
N TYR A 58 -2.92 -21.11 5.51
CA TYR A 58 -2.21 -19.95 6.05
C TYR A 58 -0.84 -20.32 6.61
N LEU A 59 -0.70 -21.47 7.27
CA LEU A 59 0.59 -21.97 7.75
C LEU A 59 1.56 -22.15 6.58
N LYS A 60 1.12 -22.79 5.48
CA LYS A 60 1.97 -22.97 4.31
C LYS A 60 2.32 -21.62 3.67
N ALA A 61 1.37 -20.69 3.56
CA ALA A 61 1.68 -19.33 3.13
C ALA A 61 2.72 -18.64 4.05
N MET A 62 2.66 -18.89 5.37
CA MET A 62 3.65 -18.35 6.30
C MET A 62 5.05 -18.94 6.09
N GLN A 63 5.14 -20.24 5.78
CA GLN A 63 6.41 -20.90 5.41
C GLN A 63 7.00 -20.33 4.11
N GLU A 64 6.16 -19.80 3.21
CA GLU A 64 6.60 -19.16 1.96
C GLU A 64 6.94 -17.67 2.11
N GLY A 65 6.65 -17.04 3.26
CA GLY A 65 7.02 -15.64 3.53
C GLY A 65 5.94 -14.77 4.16
N TRP A 66 4.69 -15.23 4.30
CA TRP A 66 3.65 -14.46 4.98
C TRP A 66 3.77 -14.44 6.50
N THR A 67 3.35 -13.36 7.13
CA THR A 67 3.38 -13.19 8.59
C THR A 67 1.95 -13.00 9.12
N PRO A 68 1.71 -13.11 10.44
CA PRO A 68 0.42 -12.75 11.04
C PRO A 68 -0.04 -11.32 10.72
N ALA A 69 0.89 -10.44 10.34
CA ALA A 69 0.67 -9.07 9.92
C ALA A 69 0.64 -8.87 8.40
N THR A 70 0.70 -9.93 7.58
CA THR A 70 0.59 -9.75 6.13
C THR A 70 -0.77 -9.17 5.78
N LEU A 71 -0.76 -8.05 5.05
CA LEU A 71 -1.96 -7.42 4.50
C LEU A 71 -2.51 -8.23 3.34
N ILE A 72 -3.82 -8.50 3.36
CA ILE A 72 -4.54 -9.23 2.33
C ILE A 72 -5.82 -8.47 2.02
N TRP A 73 -6.06 -8.20 0.73
CA TRP A 73 -7.29 -7.53 0.29
C TRP A 73 -8.43 -8.54 0.16
N ASP A 74 -9.39 -8.47 1.09
CA ASP A 74 -10.67 -9.17 1.02
C ASP A 74 -11.67 -8.38 0.15
N VAL A 75 -11.45 -8.45 -1.16
CA VAL A 75 -12.22 -7.73 -2.19
C VAL A 75 -12.62 -8.69 -3.30
N GLN A 76 -13.64 -8.35 -4.08
CA GLN A 76 -14.04 -9.18 -5.22
C GLN A 76 -12.84 -9.45 -6.12
N THR A 77 -12.52 -10.73 -6.28
CA THR A 77 -11.34 -11.18 -7.02
C THR A 77 -11.76 -12.31 -7.94
N GLU A 78 -11.38 -12.20 -9.21
CA GLU A 78 -11.56 -13.24 -10.22
C GLU A 78 -10.27 -14.03 -10.30
N PHE A 79 -10.32 -15.30 -9.92
CA PHE A 79 -9.17 -16.20 -10.00
C PHE A 79 -9.22 -16.95 -11.32
N ASP A 80 -8.06 -17.01 -11.99
CA ASP A 80 -7.93 -17.77 -13.23
C ASP A 80 -8.22 -19.26 -12.96
N ASN A 81 -9.00 -19.85 -13.86
CA ASN A 81 -9.39 -21.26 -13.84
C ASN A 81 -9.05 -21.94 -15.17
N GLY A 82 -8.05 -21.42 -15.88
CA GLY A 82 -7.59 -21.91 -17.18
C GLY A 82 -8.61 -21.61 -18.27
N ALA A 83 -9.08 -22.64 -18.97
CA ALA A 83 -10.05 -22.50 -20.07
C ALA A 83 -11.50 -22.27 -19.59
N GLY A 84 -11.77 -22.39 -18.28
CA GLY A 84 -13.10 -22.23 -17.71
C GLY A 84 -13.45 -20.78 -17.37
N ALA A 85 -14.68 -20.57 -16.90
CA ALA A 85 -15.06 -19.31 -16.27
C ALA A 85 -14.18 -19.06 -15.02
N PRO A 86 -13.82 -17.79 -14.72
CA PRO A 86 -13.03 -17.48 -13.55
C PRO A 86 -13.74 -17.92 -12.27
N TYR A 87 -12.96 -18.37 -11.30
CA TYR A 87 -13.48 -18.70 -9.99
C TYR A 87 -13.64 -17.41 -9.17
N VAL A 88 -14.86 -17.12 -8.71
CA VAL A 88 -15.18 -15.89 -7.97
C VAL A 88 -15.79 -16.25 -6.60
N PRO A 89 -14.96 -16.52 -5.58
CA PRO A 89 -15.45 -16.86 -4.25
C PRO A 89 -16.09 -15.67 -3.54
N LYS A 90 -17.05 -15.96 -2.66
CA LYS A 90 -17.67 -14.99 -1.74
C LYS A 90 -17.38 -15.38 -0.30
N ASN A 91 -17.43 -14.41 0.60
CA ASN A 91 -17.46 -14.68 2.04
C ASN A 91 -18.83 -15.17 2.47
N TYR A 92 -18.87 -15.87 3.61
CA TYR A 92 -20.10 -16.43 4.17
C TYR A 92 -21.18 -15.37 4.46
N ASP A 93 -20.78 -14.14 4.77
CA ASP A 93 -21.65 -13.01 5.03
C ASP A 93 -22.00 -12.19 3.79
N ASP A 94 -21.63 -12.67 2.59
CA ASP A 94 -21.81 -12.02 1.30
C ASP A 94 -21.19 -10.61 1.20
N ARG A 95 -20.19 -10.30 2.03
CA ARG A 95 -19.51 -9.00 2.06
C ARG A 95 -18.02 -9.12 1.76
N PHE A 96 -17.45 -8.02 1.31
CA PHE A 96 -16.01 -7.83 1.17
C PHE A 96 -15.55 -6.82 2.21
N HIS A 97 -14.51 -7.16 2.97
CA HIS A 97 -14.06 -6.39 4.13
C HIS A 97 -12.90 -5.44 3.81
N GLY A 98 -12.43 -5.41 2.57
CA GLY A 98 -11.34 -4.53 2.16
C GLY A 98 -9.98 -5.03 2.68
N PRO A 99 -9.05 -4.15 3.07
CA PRO A 99 -7.74 -4.57 3.55
C PRO A 99 -7.81 -5.15 4.96
N LEU A 100 -7.27 -6.36 5.15
CA LEU A 100 -7.21 -7.06 6.43
C LEU A 100 -5.84 -7.67 6.65
N LEU A 101 -5.39 -7.71 7.90
CA LEU A 101 -4.20 -8.48 8.28
C LEU A 101 -4.53 -9.98 8.37
N LEU A 102 -3.55 -10.85 8.19
CA LEU A 102 -3.71 -12.31 8.21
C LEU A 102 -4.42 -12.80 9.49
N ARG A 103 -4.00 -12.34 10.67
CA ARG A 103 -4.61 -12.73 11.97
C ARG A 103 -6.14 -12.61 11.98
N PRO A 104 -6.75 -11.42 11.78
CA PRO A 104 -8.20 -11.31 11.74
C PRO A 104 -8.84 -12.02 10.53
N ALA A 105 -8.12 -12.16 9.41
CA ALA A 105 -8.63 -12.90 8.25
C ALA A 105 -8.83 -14.40 8.53
N LEU A 106 -7.85 -15.04 9.18
CA LEU A 106 -7.95 -16.43 9.62
C LEU A 106 -8.93 -16.57 10.80
N GLY A 107 -8.87 -15.66 11.78
CA GLY A 107 -9.75 -15.65 12.94
C GLY A 107 -11.24 -15.61 12.57
N ASN A 108 -11.61 -14.73 11.62
CA ASN A 108 -12.97 -14.61 11.11
C ASN A 108 -13.29 -15.55 9.94
N SER A 109 -12.32 -16.37 9.51
CA SER A 109 -12.53 -17.39 8.48
C SER A 109 -12.99 -16.82 7.13
N TYR A 110 -12.46 -15.67 6.71
CA TYR A 110 -12.78 -15.11 5.39
C TYR A 110 -12.27 -15.99 4.25
N ASN A 111 -13.08 -16.11 3.19
CA ASN A 111 -12.88 -17.05 2.09
C ASN A 111 -11.89 -16.50 1.06
N VAL A 112 -12.06 -15.26 0.62
CA VAL A 112 -11.21 -14.68 -0.44
C VAL A 112 -9.75 -14.66 -0.01
N THR A 113 -9.48 -14.26 1.23
CA THR A 113 -8.12 -14.22 1.80
C THR A 113 -7.49 -15.60 1.90
N ALA A 114 -8.27 -16.64 2.22
CA ALA A 114 -7.79 -18.02 2.24
C ALA A 114 -7.48 -18.54 0.83
N VAL A 115 -8.28 -18.16 -0.17
CA VAL A 115 -8.01 -18.50 -1.57
C VAL A 115 -6.72 -17.83 -2.05
N LYS A 116 -6.51 -16.54 -1.75
CA LYS A 116 -5.25 -15.83 -2.02
C LYS A 116 -4.06 -16.48 -1.30
N ALA A 117 -4.24 -16.94 -0.07
CA ALA A 117 -3.22 -17.66 0.67
C ALA A 117 -2.81 -18.97 -0.02
N LEU A 118 -3.77 -19.73 -0.56
CA LEU A 118 -3.48 -20.96 -1.30
C LEU A 118 -2.81 -20.67 -2.65
N GLU A 119 -3.25 -19.64 -3.36
CA GLU A 119 -2.61 -19.20 -4.61
C GLU A 119 -1.16 -18.78 -4.35
N TYR A 120 -0.90 -18.03 -3.28
CA TYR A 120 0.44 -17.66 -2.85
C TYR A 120 1.29 -18.87 -2.44
N ALA A 121 0.72 -19.81 -1.68
CA ALA A 121 1.40 -21.04 -1.28
C ALA A 121 1.73 -21.97 -2.47
N GLY A 122 0.86 -21.97 -3.48
CA GLY A 122 0.84 -22.93 -4.58
C GLY A 122 0.10 -24.22 -4.21
N LEU A 123 -0.79 -24.68 -5.10
CA LEU A 123 -1.64 -25.86 -4.84
C LEU A 123 -0.84 -27.13 -4.58
N CYS A 124 0.12 -27.46 -5.45
CA CYS A 124 0.92 -28.68 -5.31
C CYS A 124 1.79 -28.67 -4.05
N ASN A 125 2.42 -27.53 -3.76
CA ASN A 125 3.19 -27.34 -2.53
C ASN A 125 2.32 -27.51 -1.28
N PHE A 126 1.07 -27.04 -1.33
CA PHE A 126 0.12 -27.22 -0.24
C PHE A 126 -0.31 -28.69 -0.09
N ILE A 127 -0.61 -29.41 -1.18
CA ILE A 127 -0.99 -30.82 -1.12
C ILE A 127 0.15 -31.67 -0.56
N GLU A 128 1.39 -31.45 -1.02
CA GLU A 128 2.56 -32.15 -0.49
C GLU A 128 2.73 -31.90 1.01
N PHE A 129 2.66 -30.63 1.43
CA PHE A 129 2.70 -30.24 2.83
C PHE A 129 1.58 -30.90 3.65
N ALA A 130 0.34 -30.86 3.16
CA ALA A 130 -0.84 -31.40 3.81
C ALA A 130 -0.71 -32.91 4.06
N ARG A 131 -0.16 -33.66 3.10
CA ARG A 131 0.13 -35.08 3.26
C ARG A 131 1.18 -35.33 4.34
N GLY A 132 2.22 -34.49 4.41
CA GLY A 132 3.26 -34.58 5.44
C GLY A 132 2.74 -34.45 6.88
N ILE A 133 1.63 -33.73 7.08
CA ILE A 133 0.95 -33.58 8.38
C ILE A 133 -0.22 -34.56 8.59
N GLY A 134 -0.40 -35.54 7.70
CA GLY A 134 -1.37 -36.63 7.86
C GLY A 134 -2.68 -36.49 7.08
N LEU A 135 -2.82 -35.50 6.17
CA LEU A 135 -3.99 -35.35 5.29
C LEU A 135 -3.83 -36.20 4.03
N ASN A 136 -3.81 -37.52 4.20
CA ASN A 136 -3.46 -38.47 3.14
C ASN A 136 -4.56 -38.68 2.08
N SER A 137 -5.81 -38.35 2.40
CA SER A 137 -6.94 -38.33 1.45
C SER A 137 -6.75 -37.33 0.30
N LEU A 138 -5.88 -36.33 0.45
CA LEU A 138 -5.55 -35.42 -0.65
C LEU A 138 -4.57 -36.07 -1.64
N SER A 139 -4.99 -36.16 -2.91
CA SER A 139 -4.20 -36.76 -3.98
C SER A 139 -3.19 -35.76 -4.59
N PRO A 140 -1.90 -36.12 -4.73
CA PRO A 140 -0.93 -35.30 -5.46
C PRO A 140 -0.96 -35.52 -6.98
N GLU A 141 -1.91 -36.30 -7.50
CA GLU A 141 -2.03 -36.60 -8.93
C GLU A 141 -2.09 -35.33 -9.79
N GLY A 142 -1.33 -35.34 -10.89
CA GLY A 142 -1.15 -34.20 -11.79
C GLY A 142 0.01 -33.27 -11.42
N CYS A 143 0.37 -33.15 -10.13
CA CYS A 143 1.40 -32.18 -9.71
C CYS A 143 2.77 -32.42 -10.33
N ALA A 144 3.21 -33.68 -10.40
CA ALA A 144 4.51 -34.02 -11.00
C ALA A 144 4.50 -33.95 -12.54
N GLU A 145 3.34 -34.15 -13.17
CA GLU A 145 3.22 -34.25 -14.63
C GLU A 145 2.90 -32.90 -15.28
N PHE A 146 1.99 -32.13 -14.70
CA PHE A 146 1.47 -30.87 -15.24
C PHE A 146 1.83 -29.64 -14.40
N GLY A 147 2.45 -29.81 -13.24
CA GLY A 147 2.70 -28.72 -12.29
C GLY A 147 1.46 -28.25 -11.52
N VAL A 148 0.31 -28.87 -11.76
CA VAL A 148 -0.99 -28.58 -11.13
C VAL A 148 -1.73 -29.88 -10.83
N PRO A 149 -2.53 -29.96 -9.76
CA PRO A 149 -3.25 -31.18 -9.43
C PRO A 149 -4.45 -31.41 -10.37
N THR A 150 -4.73 -32.67 -10.70
CA THR A 150 -5.84 -33.03 -11.61
C THR A 150 -7.22 -32.81 -10.98
N ASN A 151 -7.35 -33.07 -9.68
CA ASN A 151 -8.64 -33.14 -8.98
C ASN A 151 -8.96 -31.92 -8.11
N TYR A 152 -8.06 -30.92 -8.06
CA TYR A 152 -8.20 -29.80 -7.14
C TYR A 152 -7.95 -28.45 -7.82
N GLY A 153 -8.76 -27.47 -7.45
CA GLY A 153 -8.54 -26.07 -7.77
C GLY A 153 -8.37 -25.24 -6.49
N LEU A 154 -8.39 -23.92 -6.63
CA LEU A 154 -8.30 -22.99 -5.51
C LEU A 154 -9.43 -23.12 -4.47
N ALA A 155 -10.55 -23.74 -4.85
CA ALA A 155 -11.62 -24.13 -3.92
C ALA A 155 -11.14 -25.08 -2.80
N LEU A 156 -9.99 -25.74 -2.96
CA LEU A 156 -9.36 -26.53 -1.90
C LEU A 156 -9.07 -25.68 -0.65
N ALA A 157 -8.80 -24.37 -0.80
CA ALA A 157 -8.61 -23.45 0.32
C ALA A 157 -9.86 -23.33 1.22
N LEU A 158 -11.02 -23.68 0.67
CA LEU A 158 -12.32 -23.65 1.32
C LEU A 158 -12.83 -25.05 1.67
N GLY A 159 -12.00 -26.08 1.51
CA GLY A 159 -12.35 -27.47 1.82
C GLY A 159 -12.95 -28.25 0.66
N GLY A 160 -12.69 -27.86 -0.59
CA GLY A 160 -13.15 -28.58 -1.79
C GLY A 160 -12.49 -29.94 -2.05
N GLY A 161 -11.86 -30.57 -1.04
CA GLY A 161 -11.31 -31.93 -1.10
C GLY A 161 -11.75 -32.70 0.13
N GLU A 162 -12.17 -33.96 -0.05
CA GLU A 162 -12.70 -34.77 1.05
C GLU A 162 -11.59 -35.33 1.94
N ILE A 163 -11.77 -35.23 3.25
CA ILE A 163 -10.81 -35.65 4.28
C ILE A 163 -11.60 -36.27 5.44
N THR A 164 -11.05 -37.31 6.07
CA THR A 164 -11.71 -37.93 7.23
C THR A 164 -11.58 -37.09 8.51
N PRO A 165 -12.53 -37.18 9.46
CA PRO A 165 -12.36 -36.55 10.77
C PRO A 165 -11.09 -36.99 11.52
N LEU A 166 -10.66 -38.25 11.37
CA LEU A 166 -9.42 -38.75 11.97
C LEU A 166 -8.17 -38.06 11.40
N GLU A 167 -8.09 -37.89 10.09
CA GLU A 167 -6.98 -37.16 9.45
C GLU A 167 -6.97 -35.69 9.85
N MET A 168 -8.14 -35.05 9.89
CA MET A 168 -8.24 -33.67 10.37
C MET A 168 -7.81 -33.52 11.83
N ALA A 169 -8.25 -34.43 12.72
CA ALA A 169 -7.78 -34.45 14.11
C ALA A 169 -6.26 -34.67 14.20
N THR A 170 -5.71 -35.54 13.34
CA THR A 170 -4.27 -35.83 13.26
C THR A 170 -3.48 -34.59 12.85
N ALA A 171 -3.93 -33.86 11.82
CA ALA A 171 -3.26 -32.63 11.37
C ALA A 171 -3.33 -31.52 12.43
N TYR A 172 -4.43 -31.40 13.17
CA TYR A 172 -4.53 -30.44 14.28
C TYR A 172 -3.67 -30.86 15.49
N ALA A 173 -3.41 -32.16 15.68
CA ALA A 173 -2.45 -32.63 16.67
C ALA A 173 -1.01 -32.17 16.36
N VAL A 174 -0.64 -32.06 15.09
CA VAL A 174 0.65 -31.46 14.68
C VAL A 174 0.75 -30.00 15.15
N LEU A 175 -0.33 -29.22 15.13
CA LEU A 175 -0.29 -27.85 15.67
C LEU A 175 -0.19 -27.86 17.20
N ALA A 176 -1.00 -28.71 17.85
CA ALA A 176 -1.06 -28.83 19.29
C ALA A 176 0.25 -29.31 19.94
N ASN A 177 1.06 -30.07 19.20
CA ASN A 177 2.29 -30.68 19.67
C ASN A 177 3.55 -29.99 19.13
N GLU A 178 3.48 -28.71 18.76
CA GLU A 178 4.62 -27.90 18.33
C GLU A 178 5.22 -28.34 16.98
N GLY A 179 4.42 -28.92 16.08
CA GLY A 179 4.78 -29.18 14.69
C GLY A 179 5.32 -30.59 14.39
N ARG A 180 5.14 -31.53 15.32
CA ARG A 180 5.61 -32.91 15.19
C ARG A 180 4.54 -33.78 14.55
N ALA A 181 4.90 -34.55 13.52
CA ALA A 181 4.01 -35.57 12.98
C ALA A 181 3.63 -36.58 14.06
N VAL A 182 2.36 -36.98 14.04
CA VAL A 182 1.84 -38.08 14.86
C VAL A 182 1.09 -39.07 14.00
N GLN A 183 1.15 -40.33 14.38
CA GLN A 183 0.38 -41.40 13.77
C GLN A 183 -0.73 -41.80 14.74
N PRO A 184 -2.00 -41.69 14.34
CA PRO A 184 -3.10 -42.09 15.19
C PRO A 184 -3.06 -43.59 15.46
N HIS A 185 -3.24 -44.00 16.71
CA HIS A 185 -3.33 -45.41 17.09
C HIS A 185 -4.41 -45.64 18.16
N THR A 186 -4.98 -46.84 18.17
CA THR A 186 -6.03 -47.26 19.13
C THR A 186 -5.61 -48.45 19.99
N ILE A 187 -4.75 -49.33 19.48
CA ILE A 187 -4.23 -50.49 20.22
C ILE A 187 -2.93 -50.07 20.91
N THR A 188 -2.95 -50.01 22.23
CA THR A 188 -1.77 -49.67 23.05
C THR A 188 -1.01 -50.92 23.52
N ARG A 189 -1.72 -52.02 23.77
CA ARG A 189 -1.15 -53.27 24.30
C ARG A 189 -2.01 -54.47 23.94
N ILE A 190 -1.37 -55.60 23.63
CA ILE A 190 -2.01 -56.92 23.44
C ILE A 190 -1.35 -57.90 24.40
N GLU A 191 -2.16 -58.62 25.17
CA GLU A 191 -1.70 -59.67 26.10
C GLU A 191 -2.33 -61.02 25.76
N ASP A 192 -1.62 -62.10 26.09
CA ASP A 192 -2.23 -63.43 26.14
C ASP A 192 -3.05 -63.64 27.43
N ARG A 193 -3.73 -64.78 27.53
CA ARG A 193 -4.54 -65.13 28.72
C ARG A 193 -3.74 -65.23 30.03
N ASN A 194 -2.42 -65.35 29.95
CA ASN A 194 -1.52 -65.48 31.10
C ASN A 194 -0.92 -64.12 31.50
N GLY A 195 -1.28 -63.03 30.81
CA GLY A 195 -0.73 -61.69 31.02
C GLY A 195 0.61 -61.46 30.31
N THR A 196 1.02 -62.34 29.40
CA THR A 196 2.24 -62.15 28.61
C THR A 196 1.98 -61.09 27.54
N VAL A 197 2.78 -60.03 27.53
CA VAL A 197 2.70 -58.96 26.52
C VAL A 197 3.14 -59.49 25.16
N LEU A 198 2.23 -59.52 24.19
CA LEU A 198 2.46 -59.91 22.80
C LEU A 198 2.78 -58.70 21.92
N PHE A 199 2.24 -57.53 22.28
CA PHE A 199 2.48 -56.27 21.61
C PHE A 199 2.34 -55.14 22.62
N GLU A 200 3.21 -54.14 22.52
CA GLU A 200 3.11 -52.87 23.22
C GLU A 200 3.47 -51.77 22.23
N HIS A 201 2.61 -50.75 22.13
CA HIS A 201 2.79 -49.69 21.17
C HIS A 201 4.07 -48.92 21.51
N THR A 202 5.02 -48.94 20.57
CA THR A 202 6.22 -48.11 20.63
C THR A 202 6.03 -46.94 19.68
N PRO A 203 5.98 -45.69 20.19
CA PRO A 203 5.82 -44.52 19.33
C PRO A 203 6.93 -44.48 18.27
N PRO A 204 6.60 -44.18 17.00
CA PRO A 204 7.61 -44.00 15.98
C PRO A 204 8.52 -42.81 16.33
N PRO A 205 9.74 -42.75 15.75
CA PRO A 205 10.60 -41.57 15.89
C PRO A 205 9.84 -40.30 15.49
N THR A 206 9.96 -39.28 16.31
CA THR A 206 9.35 -37.98 16.06
C THR A 206 9.92 -37.35 14.79
N VAL A 207 9.05 -36.98 13.86
CA VAL A 207 9.42 -36.20 12.67
C VAL A 207 8.87 -34.79 12.80
N GLN A 208 9.73 -33.78 12.76
CA GLN A 208 9.33 -32.38 12.76
C GLN A 208 8.87 -32.00 11.34
N GLN A 209 7.57 -31.73 11.15
CA GLN A 209 7.00 -31.36 9.85
C GLN A 209 6.78 -29.86 9.71
N VAL A 210 6.50 -29.19 10.83
CA VAL A 210 6.22 -27.74 10.90
C VAL A 210 7.18 -27.13 11.90
N GLY A 211 7.81 -25.98 11.60
CA GLY A 211 8.61 -25.26 12.59
C GLY A 211 7.80 -24.88 13.83
N GLN A 212 8.38 -24.98 15.03
CA GLN A 212 7.67 -24.73 16.28
C GLN A 212 7.07 -23.31 16.32
N GLU A 213 7.77 -22.34 15.73
CA GLU A 213 7.32 -20.96 15.58
C GLU A 213 6.02 -20.88 14.78
N TYR A 214 5.90 -21.55 13.63
CA TYR A 214 4.69 -21.53 12.81
C TYR A 214 3.51 -22.24 13.49
N ALA A 215 3.76 -23.36 14.18
CA ALA A 215 2.73 -24.03 14.97
C ALA A 215 2.21 -23.13 16.10
N TYR A 216 3.10 -22.38 16.76
CA TYR A 216 2.73 -21.39 17.77
C TYR A 216 1.94 -20.22 17.16
N LEU A 217 2.39 -19.63 16.05
CA LEU A 217 1.69 -18.51 15.39
C LEU A 217 0.24 -18.87 15.03
N ILE A 218 0.02 -20.06 14.47
CA ILE A 218 -1.33 -20.53 14.14
C ILE A 218 -2.16 -20.78 15.41
N SER A 219 -1.58 -21.44 16.42
CA SER A 219 -2.27 -21.67 17.70
C SER A 219 -2.64 -20.37 18.40
N ASP A 220 -1.76 -19.36 18.32
CA ASP A 220 -1.98 -18.04 18.88
C ASP A 220 -3.15 -17.33 18.18
N ILE A 221 -3.18 -17.30 16.84
CA ILE A 221 -4.30 -16.74 16.07
C ILE A 221 -5.62 -17.45 16.36
N LEU A 222 -5.63 -18.79 16.34
CA LEU A 222 -6.84 -19.58 16.56
C LEU A 222 -7.34 -19.57 18.01
N SER A 223 -6.48 -19.18 18.96
CA SER A 223 -6.87 -19.01 20.37
C SER A 223 -7.25 -17.58 20.73
N ASP A 224 -6.97 -16.61 19.87
CA ASP A 224 -7.33 -15.21 20.05
C ASP A 224 -8.84 -14.99 19.81
N ASN A 225 -9.56 -14.55 20.84
CA ASN A 225 -10.99 -14.25 20.73
C ASN A 225 -11.24 -12.90 20.04
N ASN A 226 -10.32 -11.94 20.15
CA ASN A 226 -10.44 -10.65 19.48
C ASN A 226 -10.29 -10.81 17.96
N ALA A 227 -9.37 -11.68 17.53
CA ALA A 227 -9.17 -11.98 16.11
C ALA A 227 -10.42 -12.54 15.41
N ARG A 228 -11.32 -13.20 16.15
CA ARG A 228 -12.54 -13.85 15.61
C ARG A 228 -13.85 -13.13 15.97
N GLN A 229 -13.76 -12.05 16.75
CA GLN A 229 -14.92 -11.35 17.28
C GLN A 229 -15.86 -10.80 16.19
N PRO A 230 -15.38 -10.24 15.06
CA PRO A 230 -16.27 -9.73 14.01
C PRO A 230 -17.30 -10.75 13.50
N SER A 231 -16.91 -12.02 13.32
CA SER A 231 -17.81 -13.06 12.82
C SER A 231 -18.56 -13.83 13.90
N PHE A 232 -17.96 -14.05 15.08
CA PHE A 232 -18.53 -14.94 16.10
C PHE A 232 -19.05 -14.21 17.34
N GLY A 233 -18.72 -12.92 17.52
CA GLY A 233 -19.01 -12.16 18.72
C GLY A 233 -18.08 -12.50 19.88
N GLN A 234 -18.15 -11.70 20.95
CA GLN A 234 -17.27 -11.85 22.12
C GLN A 234 -17.56 -13.13 22.91
N ASN A 235 -18.85 -13.47 23.07
CA ASN A 235 -19.30 -14.68 23.77
C ASN A 235 -19.72 -15.71 22.72
N ASN A 236 -18.84 -16.65 22.41
CA ASN A 236 -19.05 -17.62 21.35
C ASN A 236 -18.66 -19.04 21.77
N ASN A 237 -19.18 -20.03 21.03
CA ASN A 237 -18.98 -21.46 21.33
C ASN A 237 -17.52 -21.94 21.15
N LEU A 238 -16.62 -21.11 20.66
CA LEU A 238 -15.21 -21.47 20.47
C LEU A 238 -14.34 -21.08 21.68
N VAL A 239 -14.93 -20.43 22.70
CA VAL A 239 -14.28 -20.05 23.95
C VAL A 239 -14.61 -21.09 25.03
N ILE A 240 -13.57 -21.57 25.72
CA ILE A 240 -13.68 -22.44 26.89
C ILE A 240 -13.18 -21.66 28.11
N GLY A 241 -14.04 -21.44 29.09
CA GLY A 241 -13.70 -20.66 30.28
C GLY A 241 -12.48 -21.21 31.02
N GLY A 242 -11.53 -20.36 31.36
CA GLY A 242 -10.33 -20.73 32.11
C GLY A 242 -9.22 -21.41 31.30
N HIS A 243 -9.45 -21.72 30.01
CA HIS A 243 -8.46 -22.40 29.16
C HIS A 243 -8.16 -21.60 27.90
N ARG A 244 -6.88 -21.58 27.50
CA ARG A 244 -6.48 -21.08 26.18
C ARG A 244 -6.66 -22.21 25.16
N VAL A 245 -7.70 -22.11 24.34
CA VAL A 245 -8.06 -23.14 23.35
C VAL A 245 -8.00 -22.55 21.95
N ALA A 246 -7.27 -23.22 21.07
CA ALA A 246 -7.29 -22.92 19.64
C ALA A 246 -8.43 -23.69 18.98
N ALA A 247 -9.26 -23.02 18.18
CA ALA A 247 -10.39 -23.67 17.53
C ALA A 247 -10.72 -23.08 16.16
N LYS A 248 -11.26 -23.91 15.28
CA LYS A 248 -11.66 -23.54 13.93
C LYS A 248 -12.96 -24.25 13.54
N THR A 249 -13.88 -23.47 12.99
CA THR A 249 -15.12 -23.96 12.36
C THR A 249 -14.89 -24.31 10.89
N GLY A 250 -15.72 -25.22 10.37
CA GLY A 250 -15.81 -25.51 8.94
C GLY A 250 -17.24 -25.74 8.52
N THR A 251 -17.57 -25.26 7.33
CA THR A 251 -18.87 -25.47 6.71
C THR A 251 -18.58 -25.81 5.25
N SER A 252 -19.13 -26.91 4.77
CA SER A 252 -19.11 -27.27 3.34
C SER A 252 -20.47 -26.96 2.71
N GLY A 253 -20.47 -26.74 1.40
CA GLY A 253 -21.65 -26.39 0.63
C GLY A 253 -21.35 -25.35 -0.45
N THR A 254 -22.26 -25.20 -1.40
CA THR A 254 -22.14 -24.20 -2.47
C THR A 254 -22.67 -22.83 -2.05
N ASP A 255 -23.75 -22.81 -1.27
CA ASP A 255 -24.34 -21.61 -0.66
C ASP A 255 -25.09 -21.97 0.63
N ARG A 256 -25.83 -21.01 1.19
CA ARG A 256 -26.60 -21.17 2.44
C ARG A 256 -27.75 -22.19 2.37
N PHE A 257 -28.12 -22.64 1.18
CA PHE A 257 -29.19 -23.62 0.93
C PHE A 257 -28.65 -25.03 0.62
N ASP A 258 -27.33 -25.16 0.44
CA ASP A 258 -26.64 -26.41 0.10
C ASP A 258 -25.54 -26.73 1.11
N VAL A 259 -25.74 -26.37 2.38
CA VAL A 259 -24.81 -26.75 3.45
C VAL A 259 -24.89 -28.26 3.63
N ARG A 260 -23.76 -28.96 3.69
CA ARG A 260 -23.73 -30.43 3.82
C ARG A 260 -23.03 -30.91 5.08
N ASP A 261 -21.90 -30.30 5.40
CA ASP A 261 -21.08 -30.64 6.56
C ASP A 261 -20.88 -29.44 7.47
N GLY A 262 -21.04 -29.68 8.78
CA GLY A 262 -20.63 -28.77 9.83
C GLY A 262 -19.48 -29.37 10.65
N TRP A 263 -18.42 -28.60 10.82
CA TRP A 263 -17.22 -29.00 11.54
C TRP A 263 -16.88 -28.02 12.65
N THR A 264 -16.33 -28.54 13.74
CA THR A 264 -15.54 -27.75 14.69
C THR A 264 -14.40 -28.61 15.20
N ILE A 265 -13.18 -28.09 15.05
CA ILE A 265 -11.98 -28.74 15.53
C ILE A 265 -11.26 -27.77 16.43
N GLY A 266 -10.84 -28.24 17.59
CA GLY A 266 -10.09 -27.40 18.51
C GLY A 266 -9.28 -28.21 19.50
N TYR A 267 -8.29 -27.54 20.07
CA TYR A 267 -7.22 -28.19 20.80
C TYR A 267 -6.58 -27.30 21.86
N THR A 268 -5.95 -28.01 22.79
CA THR A 268 -4.97 -27.50 23.77
C THR A 268 -3.68 -28.30 23.57
N PRO A 269 -2.59 -27.97 24.29
CA PRO A 269 -1.42 -28.83 24.29
C PRO A 269 -1.68 -30.27 24.77
N GLU A 270 -2.83 -30.63 25.35
CA GLU A 270 -3.05 -31.98 25.90
C GLU A 270 -4.16 -32.77 25.20
N LEU A 271 -4.92 -32.12 24.32
CA LEU A 271 -6.14 -32.70 23.78
C LEU A 271 -6.51 -32.04 22.46
N VAL A 272 -6.81 -32.85 21.45
CA VAL A 272 -7.41 -32.40 20.19
C VAL A 272 -8.76 -33.07 20.04
N THR A 273 -9.79 -32.29 19.71
CA THR A 273 -11.14 -32.80 19.45
C THR A 273 -11.63 -32.29 18.11
N ALA A 274 -11.98 -33.20 17.21
CA ALA A 274 -12.67 -32.91 15.96
C ALA A 274 -14.12 -33.40 16.04
N VAL A 275 -15.08 -32.53 15.72
CA VAL A 275 -16.50 -32.86 15.63
C VAL A 275 -17.00 -32.57 14.21
N TRP A 276 -17.70 -33.55 13.64
CA TRP A 276 -18.44 -33.44 12.38
C TRP A 276 -19.94 -33.65 12.64
N VAL A 277 -20.79 -32.93 11.91
CA VAL A 277 -22.25 -33.07 11.89
C VAL A 277 -22.74 -32.92 10.45
N GLY A 278 -23.63 -33.81 10.00
CA GLY A 278 -24.18 -33.78 8.65
C GLY A 278 -25.09 -34.98 8.38
N ASN A 279 -25.38 -35.23 7.10
CA ASN A 279 -26.15 -36.38 6.66
C ASN A 279 -25.25 -37.49 6.10
N THR A 280 -25.45 -38.74 6.52
CA THR A 280 -24.63 -39.88 6.07
C THR A 280 -24.70 -40.10 4.55
N ASP A 281 -25.81 -39.74 3.91
CA ASP A 281 -26.04 -39.84 2.46
C ASP A 281 -25.61 -38.58 1.68
N ASN A 282 -24.91 -37.65 2.35
CA ASN A 282 -24.46 -36.37 1.81
C ASN A 282 -25.58 -35.38 1.45
N GLN A 283 -26.85 -35.63 1.80
CA GLN A 283 -27.92 -34.67 1.51
C GLN A 283 -27.70 -33.35 2.26
N PRO A 284 -28.08 -32.21 1.67
CA PRO A 284 -28.00 -30.92 2.35
C PRO A 284 -28.77 -30.90 3.67
N VAL A 285 -28.24 -30.15 4.62
CA VAL A 285 -28.94 -29.75 5.84
C VAL A 285 -29.76 -28.48 5.58
N GLY A 286 -30.61 -28.10 6.54
CA GLY A 286 -31.52 -26.96 6.44
C GLY A 286 -30.82 -25.60 6.40
N GLU A 287 -31.53 -24.62 5.84
CA GLU A 287 -31.05 -23.23 5.69
C GLU A 287 -30.56 -22.65 7.03
N GLY A 288 -29.46 -21.88 6.97
CA GLY A 288 -28.87 -21.23 8.14
C GLY A 288 -28.02 -22.16 9.00
N ALA A 289 -27.85 -23.42 8.59
CA ALA A 289 -26.86 -24.31 9.18
C ALA A 289 -25.43 -23.84 8.89
N SER A 290 -24.52 -24.13 9.81
CA SER A 290 -23.07 -24.06 9.58
C SER A 290 -22.35 -24.91 10.62
N GLY A 291 -21.04 -25.09 10.47
CA GLY A 291 -20.22 -25.70 11.53
C GLY A 291 -20.35 -25.02 12.88
N TYR A 292 -20.60 -23.69 12.90
CA TYR A 292 -20.80 -22.95 14.13
C TYR A 292 -22.14 -23.26 14.82
N GLN A 293 -23.25 -23.34 14.07
CA GLN A 293 -24.55 -23.68 14.66
C GLN A 293 -24.66 -25.18 15.02
N MET A 294 -24.03 -26.06 14.24
CA MET A 294 -24.19 -27.51 14.38
C MET A 294 -23.12 -28.17 15.25
N ALA A 295 -21.84 -28.03 14.89
CA ALA A 295 -20.75 -28.78 15.52
C ALA A 295 -20.16 -28.06 16.74
N SER A 296 -20.06 -26.73 16.73
CA SER A 296 -19.43 -25.98 17.84
C SER A 296 -20.09 -26.19 19.20
N PRO A 297 -21.44 -26.28 19.35
CA PRO A 297 -22.05 -26.54 20.66
C PRO A 297 -21.69 -27.93 21.22
N ILE A 298 -21.58 -28.94 20.36
CA ILE A 298 -21.18 -30.30 20.75
C ILE A 298 -19.71 -30.28 21.20
N TRP A 299 -18.84 -29.69 20.38
CA TRP A 299 -17.42 -29.53 20.69
C TRP A 299 -17.21 -28.76 22.00
N ASN A 300 -17.91 -27.64 22.20
CA ASN A 300 -17.79 -26.81 23.41
C ASN A 300 -18.21 -27.58 24.66
N THR A 301 -19.34 -28.30 24.59
CA THR A 301 -19.85 -29.10 25.70
C THR A 301 -18.85 -30.19 26.09
N PHE A 302 -18.27 -30.88 25.11
CA PHE A 302 -17.26 -31.88 25.35
C PHE A 302 -15.99 -31.28 25.95
N MET A 303 -15.41 -30.26 25.31
CA MET A 303 -14.15 -29.64 25.74
C MET A 303 -14.27 -29.01 27.13
N SER A 304 -15.38 -28.33 27.42
CA SER A 304 -15.63 -27.74 28.74
C SER A 304 -15.64 -28.81 29.84
N ARG A 305 -16.24 -29.98 29.57
CA ARG A 305 -16.25 -31.11 30.52
C ARG A 305 -14.89 -31.79 30.64
N ALA A 306 -14.21 -32.01 29.51
CA ALA A 306 -12.91 -32.65 29.46
C ALA A 306 -11.81 -31.83 30.17
N LEU A 307 -11.95 -30.50 30.17
CA LEU A 307 -10.98 -29.56 30.73
C LEU A 307 -11.33 -29.04 32.13
N ALA A 308 -12.58 -29.15 32.61
CA ALA A 308 -13.08 -28.51 33.84
C ALA A 308 -12.19 -28.65 35.10
N ASN A 309 -11.50 -29.79 35.24
CA ASN A 309 -10.63 -30.07 36.40
C ASN A 309 -9.16 -30.28 36.00
N ARG A 310 -8.74 -29.73 34.85
CA ARG A 310 -7.37 -29.82 34.35
C ARG A 310 -6.66 -28.47 34.48
N PRO A 311 -5.32 -28.45 34.68
CA PRO A 311 -4.56 -27.22 34.63
C PRO A 311 -4.67 -26.54 33.25
N ALA A 312 -4.76 -25.21 33.24
CA ALA A 312 -4.77 -24.44 32.00
C ALA A 312 -3.36 -24.37 31.38
N LYS A 313 -2.97 -25.40 30.61
CA LYS A 313 -1.70 -25.38 29.87
C LYS A 313 -1.72 -24.34 28.76
N GLN A 314 -0.60 -23.64 28.62
CA GLN A 314 -0.37 -22.68 27.55
C GLN A 314 0.36 -23.38 26.40
N PHE A 315 0.15 -22.90 25.17
CA PHE A 315 1.00 -23.27 24.04
C PHE A 315 2.42 -22.82 24.32
N TYR A 316 3.40 -23.71 24.06
CA TYR A 316 4.81 -23.37 24.20
C TYR A 316 5.18 -22.29 23.19
N ARG A 317 5.62 -21.11 23.67
CA ARG A 317 6.15 -20.02 22.84
C ARG A 317 7.66 -20.24 22.64
N PRO A 318 8.12 -20.60 21.43
CA PRO A 318 9.55 -20.75 21.19
C PRO A 318 10.30 -19.42 21.32
N PRO A 319 11.57 -19.40 21.74
CA PRO A 319 12.39 -18.18 21.81
C PRO A 319 12.57 -17.47 20.45
N THR A 320 12.35 -18.19 19.35
CA THR A 320 12.35 -17.64 17.98
C THR A 320 11.09 -16.84 17.66
N VAL A 321 10.08 -16.81 18.53
CA VAL A 321 8.90 -15.97 18.36
C VAL A 321 9.10 -14.65 19.09
N VAL A 322 9.08 -13.55 18.35
CA VAL A 322 9.38 -12.20 18.85
C VAL A 322 8.20 -11.24 18.67
N ASP A 323 8.10 -10.28 19.57
CA ASP A 323 7.10 -9.20 19.52
C ASP A 323 7.62 -8.04 18.67
N ARG A 324 6.79 -7.48 17.79
CA ARG A 324 7.08 -6.25 17.04
C ARG A 324 5.86 -5.33 17.04
N GLU A 325 6.11 -4.04 17.18
CA GLU A 325 5.08 -3.03 16.91
C GLU A 325 4.88 -2.93 15.39
N ILE A 326 3.61 -2.92 14.97
CA ILE A 326 3.20 -2.76 13.59
C ILE A 326 2.15 -1.65 13.47
N CYS A 327 2.03 -1.10 12.27
CA CYS A 327 0.85 -0.34 11.91
C CYS A 327 -0.36 -1.28 11.84
N ALA A 328 -1.43 -0.96 12.57
CA ALA A 328 -2.61 -1.80 12.67
C ALA A 328 -3.35 -1.94 11.33
N ASP A 329 -3.18 -0.97 10.44
CA ASP A 329 -3.83 -0.93 9.13
C ASP A 329 -3.07 -1.72 8.05
N SER A 330 -1.75 -1.49 7.93
CA SER A 330 -0.93 -2.06 6.84
C SER A 330 -0.09 -3.27 7.25
N GLY A 331 0.11 -3.48 8.56
CA GLY A 331 0.94 -4.56 9.09
C GLY A 331 2.45 -4.33 8.99
N THR A 332 2.88 -3.19 8.46
CA THR A 332 4.30 -2.81 8.38
C THR A 332 4.82 -2.31 9.72
N ILE A 333 6.13 -2.12 9.85
CA ILE A 333 6.69 -1.26 10.90
C ILE A 333 6.00 0.12 10.79
N PRO A 334 5.56 0.74 11.91
CA PRO A 334 4.82 2.01 11.85
C PRO A 334 5.61 3.11 11.17
N SER A 335 5.05 3.69 10.10
CA SER A 335 5.57 4.92 9.51
C SER A 335 5.13 6.15 10.33
N ALA A 336 5.61 7.33 9.92
CA ALA A 336 5.13 8.60 10.47
C ALA A 336 3.63 8.84 10.21
N SER A 337 3.08 8.21 9.18
CA SER A 337 1.67 8.34 8.78
C SER A 337 0.76 7.33 9.50
N CYS A 338 1.33 6.37 10.24
CA CYS A 338 0.56 5.36 10.93
C CYS A 338 -0.15 5.91 12.18
N THR A 339 -1.47 5.98 12.14
CA THR A 339 -2.32 6.54 13.21
C THR A 339 -2.69 5.52 14.29
N SER A 340 -2.68 4.23 13.97
CA SER A 340 -3.07 3.15 14.88
C SER A 340 -1.98 2.07 14.90
N ARG A 341 -1.47 1.76 16.08
CA ARG A 341 -0.36 0.82 16.28
C ARG A 341 -0.80 -0.34 17.16
N ARG A 342 -0.22 -1.51 16.94
CA ARG A 342 -0.41 -2.68 17.81
C ARG A 342 0.83 -3.54 17.83
N VAL A 343 0.95 -4.39 18.85
CA VAL A 343 1.97 -5.43 18.89
C VAL A 343 1.44 -6.67 18.18
N GLU A 344 2.28 -7.28 17.36
CA GLU A 344 2.05 -8.56 16.72
C GLU A 344 3.27 -9.47 16.91
N ILE A 345 3.06 -10.78 16.81
CA ILE A 345 4.11 -11.80 16.94
C ILE A 345 4.63 -12.27 15.59
N PHE A 346 5.93 -12.51 15.53
CA PHE A 346 6.65 -12.90 14.31
C PHE A 346 7.65 -14.01 14.62
N THR A 347 8.08 -14.74 13.58
CA THR A 347 9.33 -15.48 13.68
C THR A 347 10.49 -14.48 13.68
N SER A 348 11.58 -14.77 14.39
CA SER A 348 12.76 -13.90 14.45
C SER A 348 13.47 -13.74 13.11
N THR A 349 13.20 -14.63 12.15
CA THR A 349 13.74 -14.60 10.79
C THR A 349 12.78 -13.96 9.77
N GLN A 350 11.54 -13.67 10.17
CA GLN A 350 10.49 -13.22 9.27
C GLN A 350 9.69 -12.10 9.93
N LEU A 351 10.29 -10.91 9.90
CA LEU A 351 9.81 -9.68 10.52
C LEU A 351 8.83 -8.91 9.59
N PRO A 352 8.04 -7.96 10.13
CA PRO A 352 7.17 -7.13 9.31
C PRO A 352 7.96 -6.31 8.28
N LEU A 353 7.30 -5.95 7.18
CA LEU A 353 7.86 -5.06 6.16
C LEU A 353 8.23 -3.69 6.75
N GLY A 354 9.22 -3.03 6.16
CA GLY A 354 9.67 -1.72 6.61
C GLY A 354 8.61 -0.62 6.46
N PRO A 355 8.76 0.52 7.17
CA PRO A 355 7.80 1.62 7.17
C PRO A 355 7.61 2.25 5.78
N GLU A 356 8.55 2.06 4.86
CA GLU A 356 8.42 2.44 3.46
C GLU A 356 7.31 1.69 2.73
N ASN A 357 6.80 0.58 3.24
CA ASN A 357 5.70 -0.19 2.64
C ASN A 357 4.33 0.16 3.21
N ASP A 358 4.25 1.12 4.15
CA ASP A 358 2.97 1.53 4.75
C ASP A 358 2.03 2.14 3.69
N PHE A 359 0.74 2.29 4.00
CA PHE A 359 -0.27 2.75 3.04
C PHE A 359 0.00 4.14 2.48
N ILE A 360 0.63 5.01 3.26
CA ILE A 360 0.99 6.36 2.84
C ILE A 360 2.49 6.44 2.70
N GLN A 361 2.96 6.54 1.47
CA GLN A 361 4.37 6.73 1.14
C GLN A 361 4.63 8.19 0.80
N ARG A 362 5.73 8.73 1.32
CA ARG A 362 6.29 9.98 0.81
C ARG A 362 7.27 9.66 -0.30
N VAL A 363 7.02 10.21 -1.49
CA VAL A 363 7.85 10.03 -2.66
C VAL A 363 8.28 11.42 -3.12
N PRO A 364 9.59 11.68 -3.25
CA PRO A 364 10.06 12.93 -3.83
C PRO A 364 9.68 12.94 -5.31
N VAL A 365 9.06 14.02 -5.77
CA VAL A 365 8.60 14.20 -7.14
C VAL A 365 9.21 15.47 -7.72
N ASP A 366 9.71 15.38 -8.95
CA ASP A 366 10.15 16.51 -9.72
C ASP A 366 8.92 17.30 -10.21
N LEU A 367 8.76 18.54 -9.73
CA LEU A 367 7.58 19.37 -10.01
C LEU A 367 7.44 19.76 -11.50
N TRP A 368 8.49 19.59 -12.29
CA TRP A 368 8.49 19.90 -13.71
C TRP A 368 7.95 18.75 -14.57
N THR A 369 8.28 17.51 -14.22
CA THR A 369 7.96 16.32 -15.02
C THR A 369 6.93 15.39 -14.37
N GLY A 370 6.73 15.49 -13.06
CA GLY A 370 5.92 14.54 -12.27
C GLY A 370 6.59 13.18 -12.04
N LEU A 371 7.86 13.03 -12.44
CA LEU A 371 8.63 11.80 -12.25
C LEU A 371 9.16 11.70 -10.82
N ARG A 372 9.52 10.48 -10.38
CA ARG A 372 10.23 10.30 -9.10
C ARG A 372 11.56 11.04 -9.13
N ALA A 373 11.76 11.89 -8.14
CA ALA A 373 12.98 12.66 -8.01
C ALA A 373 14.14 11.83 -7.46
N ASN A 374 15.32 12.08 -8.00
CA ASN A 374 16.59 11.45 -7.63
C ASN A 374 17.75 12.40 -7.96
N ASP A 375 18.98 11.89 -7.98
CA ASP A 375 20.17 12.70 -8.26
C ASP A 375 20.18 13.42 -9.61
N ALA A 376 19.40 12.95 -10.59
CA ALA A 376 19.27 13.60 -11.89
C ALA A 376 18.34 14.83 -11.86
N CYS A 377 17.40 14.93 -10.90
CA CYS A 377 16.44 16.03 -10.67
C CYS A 377 16.44 16.43 -9.19
N ARG A 378 17.45 17.18 -8.76
CA ARG A 378 17.53 17.66 -7.38
C ARG A 378 16.83 19.01 -7.14
N GLU A 379 16.55 19.74 -8.20
CA GLU A 379 15.96 21.07 -8.15
C GLU A 379 14.44 20.99 -8.29
N ASN A 380 13.71 21.83 -7.55
CA ASN A 380 12.24 21.90 -7.59
C ASN A 380 11.55 20.55 -7.28
N VAL A 381 11.97 19.93 -6.18
CA VAL A 381 11.43 18.64 -5.71
C VAL A 381 10.41 18.88 -4.60
N TYR A 382 9.33 18.11 -4.63
CA TYR A 382 8.33 18.09 -3.56
C TYR A 382 8.12 16.67 -3.03
N ASP A 383 8.12 16.50 -1.70
CA ASP A 383 7.82 15.24 -1.04
C ASP A 383 6.31 14.98 -1.00
N ALA A 384 5.80 14.45 -2.10
CA ALA A 384 4.39 14.14 -2.28
C ALA A 384 3.97 12.87 -1.52
N SER A 385 2.75 12.86 -0.98
CA SER A 385 2.18 11.69 -0.32
C SER A 385 1.31 10.89 -1.30
N PHE A 386 1.61 9.61 -1.43
CA PHE A 386 0.90 8.70 -2.31
C PHE A 386 0.33 7.52 -1.54
N VAL A 387 -0.76 6.95 -2.08
CA VAL A 387 -1.28 5.68 -1.60
C VAL A 387 -0.45 4.54 -2.18
N ASN A 388 0.14 3.74 -1.31
CA ASN A 388 0.78 2.49 -1.65
C ASN A 388 -0.23 1.35 -1.52
N LEU A 389 -0.63 0.77 -2.65
CA LEU A 389 -1.48 -0.42 -2.67
C LEU A 389 -0.62 -1.66 -2.41
N LEU A 390 -0.29 -1.88 -1.13
CA LEU A 390 0.45 -3.06 -0.69
C LEU A 390 -0.35 -4.33 -1.01
N THR A 391 0.24 -5.24 -1.78
CA THR A 391 -0.36 -6.55 -2.12
C THR A 391 0.58 -7.68 -1.70
N SER A 392 0.02 -8.84 -1.41
CA SER A 392 0.74 -10.00 -0.85
C SER A 392 0.77 -11.23 -1.77
N GLY A 393 0.24 -11.10 -2.99
CA GLY A 393 0.29 -12.14 -4.01
C GLY A 393 1.69 -12.31 -4.60
N ARG A 394 1.89 -13.43 -5.32
CA ARG A 394 3.12 -13.66 -6.10
C ARG A 394 3.22 -12.65 -7.26
N PRO A 395 4.42 -12.41 -7.82
CA PRO A 395 4.64 -11.43 -8.89
C PRO A 395 3.65 -11.54 -10.06
N GLU A 396 3.29 -12.76 -10.47
CA GLU A 396 2.36 -13.05 -11.56
C GLU A 396 0.94 -12.50 -11.37
N VAL A 397 0.51 -12.27 -10.12
CA VAL A 397 -0.85 -11.81 -9.80
C VAL A 397 -0.88 -10.38 -9.24
N GLN A 398 0.26 -9.73 -9.05
CA GLN A 398 0.31 -8.39 -8.43
C GLN A 398 -0.55 -7.36 -9.18
N THR A 399 -0.52 -7.35 -10.51
CA THR A 399 -1.34 -6.44 -11.31
C THR A 399 -2.84 -6.62 -11.02
N ARG A 400 -3.31 -7.87 -10.96
CA ARG A 400 -4.71 -8.18 -10.63
C ARG A 400 -5.05 -7.72 -9.21
N GLU A 401 -4.19 -8.01 -8.24
CA GLU A 401 -4.39 -7.64 -6.84
C GLU A 401 -4.49 -6.12 -6.68
N THR A 402 -3.56 -5.37 -7.27
CA THR A 402 -3.53 -3.91 -7.22
C THR A 402 -4.78 -3.31 -7.88
N GLN A 403 -5.17 -3.81 -9.06
CA GLN A 403 -6.39 -3.35 -9.74
C GLN A 403 -7.66 -3.66 -8.95
N SER A 404 -7.75 -4.83 -8.32
CA SER A 404 -8.90 -5.18 -7.49
C SER A 404 -8.98 -4.33 -6.22
N ALA A 405 -7.84 -4.04 -5.58
CA ALA A 405 -7.77 -3.11 -4.45
C ALA A 405 -8.20 -1.69 -4.86
N GLN A 406 -7.65 -1.15 -5.95
CA GLN A 406 -8.00 0.16 -6.47
C GLN A 406 -9.50 0.26 -6.81
N ARG A 407 -10.03 -0.71 -7.57
CA ARG A 407 -11.46 -0.73 -7.92
C ARG A 407 -12.35 -0.79 -6.68
N TRP A 408 -11.96 -1.54 -5.65
CA TRP A 408 -12.72 -1.59 -4.41
C TRP A 408 -12.73 -0.23 -3.71
N ILE A 409 -11.59 0.44 -3.61
CA ILE A 409 -11.46 1.76 -2.99
C ILE A 409 -12.31 2.81 -3.73
N GLU A 410 -12.19 2.87 -5.06
CA GLU A 410 -12.80 3.93 -5.87
C GLU A 410 -14.29 3.71 -6.14
N ASN A 411 -14.72 2.45 -6.31
CA ASN A 411 -16.05 2.13 -6.85
C ASN A 411 -17.03 1.52 -5.83
N THR A 412 -16.65 1.39 -4.56
CA THR A 412 -17.54 0.85 -3.52
C THR A 412 -17.71 1.83 -2.38
N ALA A 413 -18.90 1.86 -1.76
CA ALA A 413 -19.16 2.70 -0.59
C ALA A 413 -18.22 2.38 0.59
N GLY A 414 -17.90 1.09 0.80
CA GLY A 414 -16.95 0.67 1.84
C GLY A 414 -15.53 1.16 1.59
N GLY A 415 -15.08 1.10 0.33
CA GLY A 415 -13.78 1.62 -0.08
C GLY A 415 -13.65 3.14 0.05
N GLN A 416 -14.69 3.86 -0.38
CA GLN A 416 -14.74 5.32 -0.27
C GLN A 416 -14.77 5.78 1.20
N GLN A 417 -15.51 5.07 2.06
CA GLN A 417 -15.49 5.33 3.51
C GLN A 417 -14.14 5.00 4.14
N TRP A 418 -13.50 3.89 3.72
CA TRP A 418 -12.18 3.50 4.18
C TRP A 418 -11.11 4.55 3.82
N ALA A 419 -11.17 5.11 2.61
CA ALA A 419 -10.30 6.18 2.13
C ALA A 419 -10.56 7.51 2.87
N ALA A 420 -11.83 7.92 3.00
CA ALA A 420 -12.20 9.13 3.71
C ALA A 420 -11.75 9.13 5.19
N GLY A 421 -11.88 7.98 5.87
CA GLY A 421 -11.40 7.81 7.25
C GLY A 421 -9.89 7.95 7.42
N ARG A 422 -9.13 8.00 6.32
CA ARG A 422 -7.66 8.13 6.28
C ARG A 422 -7.19 9.39 5.57
N ASN A 423 -8.11 10.31 5.24
CA ASN A 423 -7.83 11.52 4.45
C ASN A 423 -7.17 11.20 3.09
N ILE A 424 -7.54 10.06 2.49
CA ILE A 424 -7.08 9.68 1.15
C ILE A 424 -8.03 10.29 0.12
N ALA A 425 -7.49 11.10 -0.79
CA ALA A 425 -8.23 11.68 -1.90
C ALA A 425 -8.55 10.63 -2.98
N LEU A 426 -9.69 10.82 -3.66
CA LEU A 426 -10.13 9.99 -4.78
C LEU A 426 -10.34 10.84 -6.05
N PRO A 427 -10.04 10.34 -7.26
CA PRO A 427 -9.45 9.02 -7.55
C PRO A 427 -8.03 8.87 -6.97
N LEU A 428 -7.58 7.63 -6.78
CA LEU A 428 -6.29 7.39 -6.12
C LEU A 428 -5.14 7.96 -6.96
N GLN A 429 -4.35 8.81 -6.33
CA GLN A 429 -3.05 9.19 -6.86
C GLN A 429 -2.02 8.12 -6.45
N LEU A 430 -1.68 7.26 -7.41
CA LEU A 430 -0.61 6.28 -7.25
C LEU A 430 0.75 6.94 -7.50
N PRO A 431 1.83 6.47 -6.85
CA PRO A 431 3.12 7.08 -7.01
C PRO A 431 3.66 6.84 -8.44
N PRO A 432 4.38 7.83 -9.03
CA PRO A 432 4.96 7.67 -10.36
C PRO A 432 5.87 6.44 -10.40
N THR A 433 5.85 5.65 -11.46
CA THR A 433 6.68 4.43 -11.57
C THR A 433 8.05 4.71 -12.18
N GLN A 434 8.15 5.79 -12.96
CA GLN A 434 9.39 6.24 -13.60
C GLN A 434 10.12 7.25 -12.72
N ALA A 435 11.44 7.21 -12.77
CA ALA A 435 12.33 8.17 -12.10
C ALA A 435 13.08 8.98 -13.15
N CYS A 436 13.57 10.16 -12.77
CA CYS A 436 14.42 10.96 -13.65
C CYS A 436 15.68 10.18 -14.06
N ASP A 437 16.15 10.46 -15.27
CA ASP A 437 17.40 10.00 -15.84
C ASP A 437 18.21 11.18 -16.39
N ALA A 438 19.38 10.88 -16.97
CA ALA A 438 20.27 11.90 -17.55
C ALA A 438 19.66 12.67 -18.73
N ASN A 439 18.60 12.15 -19.35
CA ASN A 439 17.95 12.76 -20.51
C ASN A 439 16.62 13.45 -20.14
N THR A 440 16.26 13.45 -18.86
CA THR A 440 15.01 14.05 -18.39
C THR A 440 15.05 15.56 -18.67
N PRO A 441 14.11 16.10 -19.47
CA PRO A 441 14.15 17.49 -19.87
C PRO A 441 14.12 18.46 -18.67
N ARG A 442 14.84 19.56 -18.78
CA ARG A 442 14.93 20.60 -17.75
C ARG A 442 14.33 21.91 -18.25
N PRO A 443 13.76 22.73 -17.35
CA PRO A 443 13.36 24.07 -17.71
C PRO A 443 14.58 24.91 -18.05
N ARG A 444 14.45 25.77 -19.07
CA ARG A 444 15.44 26.77 -19.46
C ARG A 444 14.75 28.12 -19.58
N ALA A 445 15.16 29.03 -18.71
CA ALA A 445 14.90 30.46 -18.82
C ALA A 445 16.24 31.14 -19.05
N GLU A 446 16.41 31.78 -20.19
CA GLU A 446 17.63 32.52 -20.55
C GLU A 446 17.23 33.78 -21.30
N ILE A 447 17.87 34.90 -20.99
CA ILE A 447 17.78 36.14 -21.77
C ILE A 447 19.16 36.40 -22.34
N ASN A 448 19.28 36.26 -23.66
CA ASN A 448 20.53 36.37 -24.40
C ASN A 448 20.72 37.77 -24.99
N GLN A 449 19.62 38.51 -25.23
CA GLN A 449 19.66 39.91 -25.62
C GLN A 449 18.56 40.71 -24.90
N PRO A 450 18.84 41.96 -24.48
CA PRO A 450 20.15 42.63 -24.55
C PRO A 450 21.19 41.96 -23.62
N ASP A 451 22.48 42.21 -23.87
CA ASP A 451 23.53 41.76 -22.96
C ASP A 451 23.36 42.44 -21.59
N ALA A 452 23.80 41.76 -20.52
CA ALA A 452 23.75 42.33 -19.18
C ALA A 452 24.52 43.67 -19.13
N PHE A 453 23.86 44.70 -18.59
CA PHE A 453 24.31 46.09 -18.49
C PHE A 453 24.46 46.83 -19.82
N ALA A 454 23.92 46.31 -20.93
CA ALA A 454 23.90 47.03 -22.18
C ALA A 454 23.08 48.33 -22.07
N GLU A 455 23.43 49.31 -22.90
CA GLU A 455 22.63 50.52 -23.11
C GLU A 455 21.68 50.27 -24.29
N VAL A 456 20.38 50.49 -24.07
CA VAL A 456 19.34 50.24 -25.07
C VAL A 456 18.44 51.47 -25.23
N GLU A 457 17.98 51.72 -26.45
CA GLU A 457 17.09 52.82 -26.79
C GLU A 457 16.09 52.41 -27.89
N GLY A 458 14.93 53.08 -27.93
CA GLY A 458 13.94 52.88 -28.98
C GLY A 458 13.32 51.48 -28.98
N VAL A 459 13.25 50.86 -30.17
CA VAL A 459 12.65 49.53 -30.37
C VAL A 459 13.74 48.47 -30.42
N PHE A 460 13.68 47.50 -29.52
CA PHE A 460 14.61 46.38 -29.48
C PHE A 460 13.93 45.07 -29.07
N ASP A 461 14.59 43.95 -29.32
CA ASP A 461 14.07 42.61 -29.05
C ASP A 461 14.74 42.02 -27.81
N PHE A 462 13.93 41.46 -26.91
CA PHE A 462 14.40 40.46 -25.96
C PHE A 462 14.50 39.13 -26.69
N VAL A 463 15.72 38.59 -26.79
CA VAL A 463 15.98 37.29 -27.44
C VAL A 463 16.49 36.33 -26.38
N GLY A 464 16.02 35.09 -26.39
CA GLY A 464 16.42 34.12 -25.38
C GLY A 464 15.77 32.75 -25.53
N VAL A 465 15.71 32.04 -24.42
CA VAL A 465 15.09 30.71 -24.31
C VAL A 465 14.05 30.72 -23.21
N ALA A 466 12.84 30.29 -23.55
CA ALA A 466 11.73 30.01 -22.66
C ALA A 466 11.18 28.62 -23.02
N THR A 467 11.75 27.57 -22.42
CA THR A 467 11.31 26.18 -22.63
C THR A 467 11.25 25.44 -21.31
N ALA A 468 10.35 24.47 -21.19
CA ALA A 468 10.28 23.57 -20.05
C ALA A 468 9.57 22.26 -20.41
N PRO A 469 9.84 21.16 -19.70
CA PRO A 469 8.91 20.04 -19.68
C PRO A 469 7.53 20.51 -19.19
N ASN A 470 6.46 20.04 -19.84
CA ASN A 470 5.08 20.42 -19.51
C ASN A 470 4.84 21.95 -19.48
N PHE A 471 5.50 22.68 -20.39
CA PHE A 471 5.44 24.14 -20.49
C PHE A 471 4.00 24.69 -20.43
N SER A 472 3.74 25.57 -19.46
CA SER A 472 2.45 26.26 -19.27
C SER A 472 2.48 27.71 -19.77
N GLY A 473 3.68 28.31 -19.85
CA GLY A 473 3.88 29.59 -20.49
C GLY A 473 5.14 30.30 -20.03
N TYR A 474 5.37 31.49 -20.57
CA TYR A 474 6.35 32.42 -20.04
C TYR A 474 5.78 33.83 -19.99
N GLN A 475 6.33 34.66 -19.11
CA GLN A 475 6.00 36.08 -19.03
C GLN A 475 7.28 36.90 -18.83
N LEU A 476 7.23 38.18 -19.20
CA LEU A 476 8.29 39.12 -18.89
C LEU A 476 7.74 40.16 -17.92
N ASP A 477 8.51 40.44 -16.89
CA ASP A 477 8.26 41.55 -15.99
C ASP A 477 9.46 42.50 -16.02
N TYR A 478 9.23 43.80 -15.86
CA TYR A 478 10.26 44.82 -15.76
C TYR A 478 10.31 45.41 -14.35
N GLY A 479 11.48 45.89 -13.94
CA GLY A 479 11.66 46.59 -12.67
C GLY A 479 12.66 47.72 -12.82
N PHE A 480 12.50 48.72 -11.94
CA PHE A 480 13.39 49.88 -11.90
C PHE A 480 14.60 49.55 -11.02
N THR A 481 15.79 49.94 -11.47
CA THR A 481 17.13 49.52 -10.99
C THR A 481 17.58 48.15 -11.50
N HIS A 482 18.88 47.85 -11.39
CA HIS A 482 19.44 46.55 -11.73
C HIS A 482 18.99 45.42 -10.76
N ASN A 483 18.51 45.75 -9.56
CA ASN A 483 17.96 44.78 -8.61
C ASN A 483 16.65 45.30 -7.99
N PRO A 484 15.55 45.26 -8.75
CA PRO A 484 14.29 45.87 -8.36
C PRO A 484 13.62 45.10 -7.21
N GLU A 485 13.08 45.83 -6.24
CA GLU A 485 12.23 45.27 -5.18
C GLU A 485 10.78 45.03 -5.65
N GLY A 486 10.37 45.69 -6.75
CA GLY A 486 9.03 45.60 -7.32
C GLY A 486 9.06 45.39 -8.83
N TRP A 487 8.13 44.58 -9.33
CA TRP A 487 8.05 44.16 -10.73
C TRP A 487 6.71 44.59 -11.33
N GLY A 488 6.76 45.26 -12.48
CA GLY A 488 5.61 45.52 -13.34
C GLY A 488 5.55 44.51 -14.48
N ASN A 489 4.36 44.13 -14.92
CA ASN A 489 4.23 43.22 -16.05
C ASN A 489 4.62 43.94 -17.37
N LEU A 490 5.53 43.32 -18.13
CA LEU A 490 5.96 43.80 -19.45
C LEU A 490 5.23 43.05 -20.57
N LEU A 491 5.10 41.73 -20.41
CA LEU A 491 4.42 40.83 -21.32
C LEU A 491 3.57 39.87 -20.50
N GLU A 492 2.27 39.82 -20.78
CA GLU A 492 1.37 38.81 -20.20
C GLU A 492 1.75 37.41 -20.66
N ARG A 493 1.33 36.39 -19.90
CA ARG A 493 1.71 34.99 -20.14
C ARG A 493 1.45 34.55 -21.59
N GLN A 494 2.51 34.08 -22.25
CA GLN A 494 2.49 33.50 -23.59
C GLN A 494 2.58 31.98 -23.52
N GLY A 495 1.73 31.29 -24.29
CA GLY A 495 1.65 29.81 -24.27
C GLY A 495 2.60 29.08 -25.21
N ASN A 496 3.30 29.79 -26.11
CA ASN A 496 4.22 29.16 -27.06
C ASN A 496 5.66 29.19 -26.53
N PRO A 497 6.37 28.05 -26.48
CA PRO A 497 7.77 28.03 -26.06
C PRO A 497 8.66 28.72 -27.10
N VAL A 498 9.78 29.27 -26.63
CA VAL A 498 10.79 29.95 -27.46
C VAL A 498 12.14 29.30 -27.22
N ASP A 499 12.81 28.84 -28.28
CA ASP A 499 14.18 28.33 -28.18
C ASP A 499 15.10 29.16 -29.10
N ASN A 500 15.99 29.94 -28.49
CA ASN A 500 16.91 30.86 -29.15
C ASN A 500 16.21 31.82 -30.14
N GLY A 501 15.12 32.44 -29.70
CA GLY A 501 14.28 33.30 -30.52
C GLY A 501 13.84 34.57 -29.79
N VAL A 502 13.05 35.40 -30.48
CA VAL A 502 12.48 36.62 -29.91
C VAL A 502 11.41 36.25 -28.88
N LEU A 503 11.65 36.61 -27.62
CA LEU A 503 10.71 36.53 -26.52
C LEU A 503 9.71 37.69 -26.59
N PHE A 504 10.19 38.91 -26.84
CA PHE A 504 9.33 40.08 -26.93
C PHE A 504 10.01 41.22 -27.67
N ARG A 505 9.28 41.90 -28.55
CA ARG A 505 9.73 43.18 -29.13
C ARG A 505 9.17 44.31 -28.30
N TRP A 506 10.05 45.13 -27.74
CA TRP A 506 9.64 46.23 -26.88
C TRP A 506 9.99 47.59 -27.50
N ASP A 507 9.01 48.50 -27.52
CA ASP A 507 9.25 49.92 -27.79
C ASP A 507 9.37 50.67 -26.45
N SER A 508 10.62 50.96 -26.08
CA SER A 508 10.90 51.66 -24.82
C SER A 508 10.45 53.12 -24.79
N ASN A 509 10.09 53.69 -25.95
CA ASN A 509 9.52 55.04 -26.02
C ASN A 509 8.18 55.15 -25.29
N GLU A 510 7.47 54.04 -25.08
CA GLU A 510 6.23 54.01 -24.31
C GLU A 510 6.44 54.34 -22.84
N LEU A 511 7.61 54.02 -22.27
CA LEU A 511 7.95 54.35 -20.89
C LEU A 511 8.47 55.79 -20.77
N THR A 512 9.32 56.23 -21.70
CA THR A 512 9.81 57.61 -21.72
C THR A 512 8.68 58.61 -21.93
N GLY A 513 7.68 58.27 -22.76
CA GLY A 513 6.43 59.03 -22.92
C GLY A 513 5.55 59.10 -21.67
N ARG A 514 5.77 58.24 -20.66
CA ARG A 514 5.11 58.24 -19.34
C ARG A 514 5.94 58.92 -18.24
N GLY A 515 7.05 59.57 -18.59
CA GLY A 515 7.89 60.31 -17.64
C GLY A 515 8.94 59.46 -16.93
N ILE A 516 9.20 58.24 -17.39
CA ILE A 516 10.30 57.40 -16.92
C ILE A 516 11.53 57.73 -17.79
N GLY A 517 12.47 58.49 -17.24
CA GLY A 517 13.68 58.91 -17.95
C GLY A 517 14.75 57.82 -18.03
N SER A 518 15.94 58.19 -18.51
CA SER A 518 17.07 57.25 -18.60
C SER A 518 17.44 56.68 -17.23
N GLY A 519 17.72 55.39 -17.16
CA GLY A 519 18.05 54.76 -15.89
C GLY A 519 18.27 53.25 -15.95
N ALA A 520 18.85 52.73 -14.88
CA ALA A 520 19.03 51.31 -14.67
C ALA A 520 17.68 50.60 -14.59
N MET A 521 17.55 49.50 -15.31
CA MET A 521 16.36 48.64 -15.32
C MET A 521 16.79 47.18 -15.29
N SER A 522 15.84 46.31 -14.96
CA SER A 522 15.96 44.87 -15.13
C SER A 522 14.71 44.31 -15.75
N VAL A 523 14.86 43.31 -16.60
CA VAL A 523 13.75 42.45 -17.03
C VAL A 523 14.00 41.05 -16.52
N ARG A 524 12.97 40.43 -15.96
CA ARG A 524 12.97 39.01 -15.63
C ARG A 524 12.05 38.24 -16.57
N LEU A 525 12.55 37.11 -17.05
CA LEU A 525 11.81 36.08 -17.72
C LEU A 525 11.40 35.03 -16.70
N LEU A 526 10.10 34.83 -16.53
CA LEU A 526 9.55 33.72 -15.75
C LEU A 526 9.04 32.67 -16.72
N VAL A 527 9.51 31.44 -16.58
CA VAL A 527 8.99 30.27 -17.30
C VAL A 527 8.19 29.43 -16.30
N PHE A 528 6.98 29.06 -16.68
CA PHE A 528 6.03 28.34 -15.84
C PHE A 528 5.80 26.92 -16.35
N GLY A 529 5.81 25.97 -15.42
CA GLY A 529 5.31 24.60 -15.61
C GLY A 529 3.82 24.51 -15.30
N PRO A 530 3.26 23.29 -15.30
CA PRO A 530 1.84 23.09 -15.02
C PRO A 530 1.55 23.25 -13.52
N ASP A 531 0.25 23.38 -13.19
CA ASP A 531 -0.23 23.23 -11.81
C ASP A 531 0.18 21.85 -11.27
N ASN A 532 0.73 21.82 -10.05
CA ASN A 532 1.23 20.57 -9.47
C ASN A 532 0.16 19.88 -8.62
N PRO A 533 -0.46 18.77 -9.09
CA PRO A 533 -1.53 18.09 -8.36
C PRO A 533 -1.06 17.41 -7.07
N TYR A 534 0.25 17.41 -6.83
CA TYR A 534 0.89 16.83 -5.66
C TYR A 534 1.08 17.83 -4.52
N THR A 535 0.97 19.13 -4.80
CA THR A 535 1.14 20.20 -3.81
C THR A 535 -0.21 20.59 -3.19
N PRO A 536 -0.26 21.06 -1.92
CA PRO A 536 -1.51 21.41 -1.26
C PRO A 536 -2.25 22.58 -1.92
N GLU A 537 -1.52 23.53 -2.49
CA GLU A 537 -2.05 24.76 -3.10
C GLU A 537 -2.17 24.65 -4.63
N LEU A 538 -1.80 23.50 -5.22
CA LEU A 538 -1.71 23.29 -6.67
C LEU A 538 -0.74 24.26 -7.36
N ASP A 539 0.32 24.65 -6.64
CA ASP A 539 1.27 25.66 -7.09
C ASP A 539 1.93 25.29 -8.41
N GLU A 540 1.99 26.27 -9.32
CA GLU A 540 2.80 26.17 -10.53
C GLU A 540 4.29 26.23 -10.16
N VAL A 541 5.08 25.35 -10.77
CA VAL A 541 6.54 25.46 -10.70
C VAL A 541 7.02 26.53 -11.68
N SER A 542 8.01 27.33 -11.27
CA SER A 542 8.60 28.34 -12.17
C SER A 542 10.11 28.44 -12.02
N VAL A 543 10.76 28.87 -13.10
CA VAL A 543 12.18 29.26 -13.10
C VAL A 543 12.30 30.67 -13.67
N ALA A 544 13.24 31.43 -13.13
CA ALA A 544 13.45 32.82 -13.52
C ALA A 544 14.85 33.03 -14.08
N ALA A 545 14.96 33.88 -15.11
CA ALA A 545 16.20 34.51 -15.51
C ALA A 545 16.03 36.02 -15.51
N GLN A 546 17.08 36.76 -15.19
CA GLN A 546 17.04 38.22 -15.11
C GLN A 546 18.20 38.82 -15.89
N VAL A 547 17.93 39.89 -16.63
CA VAL A 547 18.96 40.71 -17.26
C VAL A 547 18.83 42.17 -16.82
N PRO A 548 19.87 42.75 -16.21
CA PRO A 548 19.96 44.19 -15.99
C PRO A 548 20.39 44.92 -17.27
N PHE A 549 19.94 46.14 -17.50
CA PHE A 549 20.38 47.01 -18.60
C PHE A 549 20.13 48.50 -18.24
N THR A 550 20.67 49.41 -19.03
CA THR A 550 20.41 50.85 -18.89
C THR A 550 19.54 51.32 -20.04
N LEU A 551 18.38 51.89 -19.72
CA LEU A 551 17.51 52.50 -20.72
C LEU A 551 17.96 53.94 -20.98
N LEU A 552 18.16 54.31 -22.25
CA LEU A 552 18.47 55.68 -22.68
C LEU A 552 17.20 56.38 -23.20
N GLU A 553 17.13 57.70 -23.01
CA GLU A 553 16.07 58.51 -23.63
C GLU A 553 16.36 58.68 -25.13
N PRO A 554 15.33 58.64 -25.99
CA PRO A 554 15.51 58.88 -27.41
C PRO A 554 16.11 60.27 -27.63
N THR A 555 17.25 60.32 -28.31
CA THR A 555 17.86 61.59 -28.70
C THR A 555 16.88 62.32 -29.63
N PRO A 556 16.42 63.56 -29.32
CA PRO A 556 15.45 64.26 -30.16
C PRO A 556 16.01 64.45 -31.56
N THR A 557 15.33 63.91 -32.58
CA THR A 557 15.67 64.15 -33.98
C THR A 557 15.62 65.67 -34.24
N PRO A 558 16.72 66.30 -34.72
CA PRO A 558 16.72 67.73 -35.00
C PRO A 558 15.64 68.04 -36.03
N THR A 559 14.74 68.97 -35.69
CA THR A 559 13.69 69.44 -36.61
C THR A 559 14.35 70.09 -37.84
N GLU A 560 14.05 69.61 -39.05
CA GLU A 560 14.53 70.26 -40.27
C GLU A 560 14.09 71.72 -40.31
N THR A 561 15.06 72.63 -40.40
CA THR A 561 14.82 74.07 -40.57
C THR A 561 14.36 74.31 -42.02
N ALA A 562 13.15 74.85 -42.19
CA ALA A 562 12.61 75.16 -43.52
C ALA A 562 13.49 76.17 -44.29
N THR A 563 13.83 75.83 -45.54
CA THR A 563 14.57 76.68 -46.47
C THR A 563 13.75 77.94 -46.84
N PRO A 564 14.29 79.17 -46.70
CA PRO A 564 13.57 80.39 -47.04
C PRO A 564 13.47 80.63 -48.56
N THR A 565 12.25 80.89 -49.04
CA THR A 565 11.95 81.35 -50.41
C THR A 565 12.37 82.81 -50.59
N ALA A 566 13.22 83.08 -51.59
CA ALA A 566 13.67 84.43 -51.92
C ALA A 566 12.63 85.19 -52.78
N THR A 567 12.23 86.39 -52.33
CA THR A 567 11.60 87.43 -53.16
C THR A 567 12.36 88.75 -52.96
N PRO A 568 12.79 89.45 -54.03
CA PRO A 568 13.74 90.55 -53.92
C PRO A 568 13.11 91.95 -53.81
N THR A 569 13.96 92.93 -53.46
CA THR A 569 13.88 94.39 -53.77
C THR A 569 13.27 95.25 -52.65
N ASN A 570 13.80 96.40 -52.17
CA ASN A 570 14.86 97.34 -52.60
C ASN A 570 15.42 98.09 -51.36
N THR A 571 16.70 98.48 -51.39
CA THR A 571 17.36 99.38 -50.42
C THR A 571 17.36 100.82 -50.92
N PRO A 572 17.28 101.84 -50.04
CA PRO A 572 18.37 102.83 -50.05
C PRO A 572 18.79 103.37 -48.66
N PHE A 573 20.12 103.35 -48.45
CA PHE A 573 21.06 104.28 -47.80
C PHE A 573 20.86 104.90 -46.38
N PRO A 574 21.97 105.21 -45.67
CA PRO A 574 22.07 105.32 -44.21
C PRO A 574 22.02 106.76 -43.70
N THR A 575 21.87 106.93 -42.39
CA THR A 575 22.24 108.18 -41.69
C THR A 575 22.82 107.88 -40.31
N LEU A 576 24.05 108.34 -40.10
CA LEU A 576 24.78 108.35 -38.83
C LEU A 576 24.20 109.39 -37.89
N THR A 577 24.11 109.16 -36.57
CA THR A 577 24.67 110.09 -35.56
C THR A 577 24.62 109.60 -34.09
N LEU A 578 25.78 109.81 -33.45
CA LEU A 578 26.12 110.24 -32.07
C LEU A 578 26.04 109.30 -30.84
N THR A 579 27.26 109.11 -30.32
CA THR A 579 27.73 108.79 -28.97
C THR A 579 27.13 109.69 -27.86
N PRO A 580 27.05 109.18 -26.63
CA PRO A 580 27.48 109.96 -25.46
C PRO A 580 28.52 109.24 -24.57
N THR A 581 29.62 109.97 -24.36
CA THR A 581 30.48 110.25 -23.18
C THR A 581 30.37 109.41 -21.88
N PRO A 582 31.50 109.24 -21.12
CA PRO A 582 31.75 108.15 -20.17
C PRO A 582 31.63 108.54 -18.68
N THR A 583 31.64 107.56 -17.77
CA THR A 583 32.00 107.71 -16.33
C THR A 583 32.34 106.31 -15.78
N ILE A 584 33.60 105.96 -15.48
CA ILE A 584 34.31 106.03 -14.17
C ILE A 584 33.39 105.67 -12.98
N GLY A 585 33.65 104.70 -12.10
CA GLY A 585 34.78 103.80 -11.87
C GLY A 585 34.63 103.11 -10.49
N ALA A 586 35.57 102.20 -10.20
CA ALA A 586 35.90 101.61 -8.88
C ALA A 586 34.96 100.47 -8.38
N THR A 587 35.39 99.39 -7.73
CA THR A 587 36.63 99.13 -6.98
C THR A 587 36.86 97.62 -6.76
N ALA A 588 38.14 97.24 -6.67
CA ALA A 588 38.78 96.13 -5.93
C ALA A 588 38.42 94.66 -6.20
N THR A 589 39.33 94.03 -6.93
CA THR A 589 39.84 92.66 -6.70
C THR A 589 40.48 92.53 -5.30
N PRO A 590 40.46 91.33 -4.71
CA PRO A 590 41.68 90.87 -4.05
C PRO A 590 42.20 89.53 -4.59
N THR A 591 43.51 89.42 -4.44
CA THR A 591 44.49 88.52 -5.04
C THR A 591 44.45 87.09 -4.49
N ALA A 592 45.10 86.23 -5.29
CA ALA A 592 45.33 84.80 -5.22
C ALA A 592 46.02 84.21 -3.96
N THR A 593 46.25 82.90 -4.07
CA THR A 593 47.32 82.02 -3.49
C THR A 593 46.81 81.08 -2.37
N PRO A 594 47.45 79.91 -2.08
CA PRO A 594 47.40 78.65 -2.83
C PRO A 594 47.22 77.39 -1.93
N THR A 595 47.26 76.20 -2.55
CA THR A 595 47.67 74.85 -2.06
C THR A 595 47.26 74.33 -0.66
N THR A 596 46.74 73.10 -0.58
CA THR A 596 47.43 71.95 0.06
C THR A 596 46.68 70.63 -0.14
N GLU A 597 47.46 69.59 -0.43
CA GLU A 597 47.11 68.17 -0.36
C GLU A 597 46.72 67.76 1.06
N VAL A 598 45.77 66.82 1.18
CA VAL A 598 45.71 65.91 2.32
C VAL A 598 45.39 64.50 1.81
N THR A 599 46.40 63.66 1.87
CA THR A 599 46.35 62.19 1.80
C THR A 599 45.74 61.65 3.10
N VAL A 600 44.80 60.70 3.01
CA VAL A 600 44.47 59.82 4.14
C VAL A 600 44.32 58.38 3.62
N GLU A 601 45.33 57.56 3.93
CA GLU A 601 45.23 56.11 3.99
C GLU A 601 44.38 55.72 5.22
N ILE A 602 43.47 54.75 5.08
CA ILE A 602 43.03 53.92 6.20
C ILE A 602 43.05 52.45 5.77
N THR A 603 43.79 51.69 6.56
CA THR A 603 44.21 50.30 6.45
C THR A 603 43.09 49.33 6.84
N ILE A 604 43.11 48.13 6.23
CA ILE A 604 42.22 46.98 6.49
C ILE A 604 43.00 45.92 7.28
N GLU A 605 42.30 45.27 8.24
CA GLU A 605 42.37 43.87 8.71
C GLU A 605 42.44 43.70 10.24
N PRO A 606 41.93 42.57 10.81
CA PRO A 606 41.08 41.52 10.23
C PRO A 606 39.62 41.53 10.72
#